data_AF-A0AAD7R3D3-F1
#
_entry.id   AF-A0AAD7R3D3-F1
#
_cell.length_a   1.000
_cell.length_b   1.000
_cell.length_c   1.000
_cell.angle_alpha   90.00
_cell.angle_beta   90.00
_cell.angle_gamma   90.00
#
_symmetry.space_group_name_H-M   'P 1'
#
loop_
_entity.id
_entity.type
_entity.pdbx_description
1 polymer ?
#
loop_
_entity_poly.entity_id
_entity_poly.type
_entity_poly.pdbx_seq_one_letter_code
_entity_poly.pdbx_strand_id
1 'polypeptide(L)'
;MMLHCLFLVFSSMVVISFQDGITSTTNAVHALEHRNVTLTCNYTASNIRAGSLHWYRQYHRSSPEFLILIFGINAKEEKNGFTVIHEENNNLVHLELSSAEVSDSALYYCALKPTVTGNTYTLYMNLTPPETP
;
A
#
# COMPACT_ATOMS: atom_id res chain seq x y z
N MET A 1 49.06 23.47 15.14
CA MET A 1 48.66 22.77 13.90
C MET A 1 48.12 21.35 14.15
N MET A 2 47.66 21.02 15.36
CA MET A 2 47.00 19.74 15.70
C MET A 2 45.68 19.95 16.45
N LEU A 3 44.87 20.90 15.98
CA LEU A 3 43.49 21.06 16.48
C LEU A 3 42.48 21.30 15.34
N HIS A 4 42.96 21.61 14.13
CA HIS A 4 42.15 21.71 12.92
C HIS A 4 41.76 20.35 12.31
N CYS A 5 42.39 19.23 12.72
CA CYS A 5 42.00 17.89 12.26
C CYS A 5 40.79 17.29 13.00
N LEU A 6 40.48 17.75 14.22
CA LEU A 6 39.35 17.21 14.99
C LEU A 6 38.00 17.78 14.54
N PHE A 7 37.98 18.97 13.91
CA PHE A 7 36.75 19.61 13.44
C PHE A 7 36.31 19.16 12.04
N LEU A 8 37.21 18.57 11.23
CA LEU A 8 36.90 18.12 9.87
C LEU A 8 36.38 16.68 9.78
N VAL A 9 36.09 16.04 10.92
CA VAL A 9 35.48 14.71 10.99
C VAL A 9 34.06 14.72 11.57
N PHE A 10 33.39 15.87 11.59
CA PHE A 10 31.94 15.89 11.40
C PHE A 10 31.66 15.57 9.93
N SER A 11 32.07 14.36 9.53
CA SER A 11 31.63 13.73 8.30
C SER A 11 30.14 13.96 8.23
N SER A 12 29.71 14.71 7.22
CA SER A 12 28.32 14.89 6.87
C SER A 12 27.77 13.51 6.52
N MET A 13 27.42 12.73 7.54
CA MET A 13 26.36 11.74 7.42
C MET A 13 25.13 12.56 7.07
N VAL A 14 24.97 12.85 5.79
CA VAL A 14 23.67 13.09 5.20
C VAL A 14 22.96 11.76 5.44
N VAL A 15 22.27 11.67 6.57
CA VAL A 15 21.33 10.59 6.82
C VAL A 15 20.25 10.80 5.78
N ILE A 16 20.35 10.07 4.66
CA ILE A 16 19.28 10.00 3.67
C ILE A 16 18.20 9.14 4.33
N SER A 17 17.35 9.76 5.13
CA SER A 17 16.14 9.13 5.61
C SER A 17 15.18 9.03 4.43
N PHE A 18 15.07 7.85 3.82
CA PHE A 18 13.99 7.56 2.88
C PHE A 18 12.69 7.47 3.68
N GLN A 19 11.85 8.49 3.56
CA GLN A 19 10.53 8.47 4.18
C GLN A 19 9.63 7.57 3.35
N ASP A 20 9.08 6.54 4.00
CA ASP A 20 8.03 5.75 3.37
C ASP A 20 6.77 6.63 3.25
N GLY A 21 6.12 6.58 2.09
CA GLY A 21 4.95 7.38 1.79
C GLY A 21 4.05 6.64 0.81
N ILE A 22 2.75 6.87 0.91
CA ILE A 22 1.79 6.37 -0.07
C ILE A 22 0.74 7.45 -0.31
N THR A 23 0.46 7.71 -1.57
CA THR A 23 -0.45 8.76 -2.00
C THR A 23 -1.31 8.26 -3.14
N SER A 24 -2.59 8.64 -3.13
CA SER A 24 -3.43 8.41 -4.30
C SER A 24 -2.99 9.34 -5.43
N THR A 25 -3.00 8.84 -6.66
CA THR A 25 -2.67 9.64 -7.84
C THR A 25 -3.78 10.64 -8.19
N THR A 26 -5.01 10.38 -7.75
CA THR A 26 -6.17 11.26 -7.98
C THR A 26 -6.98 11.43 -6.70
N ASN A 27 -7.63 12.59 -6.55
CA ASN A 27 -8.47 12.86 -5.37
C ASN A 27 -9.84 12.17 -5.46
N ALA A 28 -10.36 12.01 -6.67
CA ALA A 28 -11.65 11.40 -6.94
C ALA A 28 -11.64 10.76 -8.33
N VAL A 29 -12.39 9.67 -8.47
CA VAL A 29 -12.65 9.01 -9.76
C VAL A 29 -14.16 8.92 -9.92
N HIS A 30 -14.66 9.38 -11.06
CA HIS A 30 -16.07 9.29 -11.42
C HIS A 30 -16.24 8.21 -12.48
N ALA A 31 -17.23 7.35 -12.29
CA ALA A 31 -17.50 6.24 -13.19
C ALA A 31 -19.00 6.12 -13.45
N LEU A 32 -19.34 5.61 -14.63
CA LEU A 32 -20.70 5.17 -14.93
C LEU A 32 -20.85 3.71 -14.49
N GLU A 33 -22.07 3.30 -14.16
CA GLU A 33 -22.36 1.89 -13.83
C GLU A 33 -21.93 0.95 -14.96
N HIS A 34 -21.53 -0.26 -14.59
CA HIS A 34 -21.05 -1.32 -15.48
C HIS A 34 -19.79 -0.96 -16.28
N ARG A 35 -19.04 0.06 -15.84
CA ARG A 35 -17.73 0.41 -16.40
C ARG A 35 -16.62 -0.05 -15.47
N ASN A 36 -15.47 -0.34 -16.07
CA ASN A 36 -14.26 -0.61 -15.32
C ASN A 36 -13.75 0.66 -14.65
N VAL A 37 -13.29 0.52 -13.42
CA VAL A 37 -12.70 1.59 -12.63
C VAL A 37 -11.33 1.15 -12.14
N THR A 38 -10.34 2.00 -12.34
CA THR A 38 -8.99 1.79 -11.82
C THR A 38 -8.65 2.92 -10.86
N LEU A 39 -8.33 2.56 -9.62
CA LEU A 39 -7.78 3.45 -8.62
C LEU A 39 -6.29 3.20 -8.52
N THR A 40 -5.50 4.27 -8.43
CA THR A 40 -4.03 4.16 -8.43
C THR A 40 -3.45 4.87 -7.21
N CYS A 41 -2.48 4.22 -6.59
CA CYS A 41 -1.62 4.84 -5.60
C CYS A 41 -0.16 4.75 -6.03
N ASN A 42 0.57 5.84 -5.78
CA ASN A 42 2.02 5.88 -5.85
C ASN A 42 2.59 5.68 -4.43
N TYR A 43 3.70 4.95 -4.33
CA TYR A 43 4.40 4.81 -3.08
C TYR A 43 5.89 5.13 -3.17
N THR A 44 6.43 5.60 -2.06
CA THR A 44 7.87 5.64 -1.81
C THR A 44 8.13 4.69 -0.66
N ALA A 45 8.98 3.68 -0.87
CA ALA A 45 9.32 2.75 0.19
C ALA A 45 10.79 2.38 0.09
N SER A 46 11.48 2.38 1.23
CA SER A 46 12.76 1.71 1.32
C SER A 46 12.55 0.22 1.02
N ASN A 47 13.34 -0.30 0.09
CA ASN A 47 13.34 -1.58 -0.64
C ASN A 47 12.99 -2.89 0.13
N ILE A 48 12.77 -2.84 1.44
CA ILE A 48 12.32 -3.96 2.30
C ILE A 48 10.82 -3.87 2.63
N ARG A 49 10.17 -2.71 2.43
CA ARG A 49 8.81 -2.41 2.94
C ARG A 49 7.72 -2.33 1.85
N ALA A 50 8.09 -2.35 0.58
CA ALA A 50 7.14 -2.40 -0.54
C ALA A 50 6.54 -3.81 -0.76
N GLY A 51 6.97 -4.82 0.00
CA GLY A 51 6.55 -6.20 -0.20
C GLY A 51 5.08 -6.48 0.12
N SER A 52 4.36 -5.56 0.77
CA SER A 52 2.95 -5.72 1.15
C SER A 52 2.16 -4.43 0.90
N LEU A 53 1.23 -4.44 -0.06
CA LEU A 53 0.36 -3.29 -0.36
C LEU A 53 -1.09 -3.67 -0.09
N HIS A 54 -1.75 -2.87 0.73
CA HIS A 54 -3.09 -3.14 1.24
C HIS A 54 -4.08 -2.17 0.62
N TRP A 55 -5.28 -2.67 0.30
CA TRP A 55 -6.42 -1.86 -0.10
C TRP A 55 -7.56 -2.00 0.90
N TYR A 56 -8.17 -0.87 1.22
CA TYR A 56 -9.33 -0.74 2.08
C TYR A 56 -10.43 0.05 1.40
N ARG A 57 -11.68 -0.22 1.77
CA ARG A 57 -12.86 0.57 1.38
C ARG A 57 -13.54 1.11 2.62
N GLN A 58 -13.97 2.36 2.59
CA GLN A 58 -14.70 2.99 3.68
C GLN A 58 -15.96 3.65 3.13
N TYR A 59 -17.10 3.11 3.54
CA TYR A 59 -18.38 3.79 3.36
C TYR A 59 -18.51 5.00 4.27
N HIS A 60 -19.39 5.93 3.92
CA HIS A 60 -19.60 7.14 4.71
C HIS A 60 -19.92 6.80 6.17
N ARG A 61 -19.14 7.35 7.11
CA ARG A 61 -19.25 7.13 8.57
C ARG A 61 -19.02 5.68 9.04
N SER A 62 -18.53 4.80 8.18
CA SER A 62 -18.12 3.44 8.55
C SER A 62 -16.63 3.36 8.85
N SER A 63 -16.17 2.28 9.49
CA SER A 63 -14.75 1.97 9.58
C SER A 63 -14.20 1.48 8.23
N PRO A 64 -12.91 1.66 7.92
CA PRO A 64 -12.29 1.03 6.75
C PRO A 64 -12.39 -0.50 6.83
N GLU A 65 -12.89 -1.09 5.76
CA GLU A 65 -12.97 -2.54 5.52
C GLU A 65 -11.77 -2.97 4.68
N PHE A 66 -11.08 -4.04 5.10
CA PHE A 66 -10.00 -4.61 4.32
C PHE A 66 -10.56 -5.33 3.08
N LEU A 67 -10.06 -4.97 1.90
CA LEU A 67 -10.44 -5.62 0.64
C LEU A 67 -9.47 -6.75 0.30
N ILE A 68 -8.19 -6.38 0.12
CA ILE A 68 -7.19 -7.22 -0.51
C ILE A 68 -5.79 -6.70 -0.18
N LEU A 69 -4.85 -7.64 -0.11
CA LEU A 69 -3.42 -7.41 0.12
C LEU A 69 -2.70 -8.10 -1.02
N ILE A 70 -1.71 -7.44 -1.59
CA ILE A 70 -0.83 -8.03 -2.59
C ILE A 70 0.60 -8.11 -2.06
N PHE A 71 1.23 -9.26 -2.31
CA PHE A 71 2.64 -9.48 -2.05
C PHE A 71 3.44 -9.69 -3.33
N GLY A 72 4.73 -9.38 -3.27
CA GLY A 72 5.66 -9.65 -4.36
C GLY A 72 5.64 -8.60 -5.47
N ILE A 73 6.64 -8.69 -6.33
CA ILE A 73 6.93 -7.73 -7.40
C ILE A 73 6.15 -8.08 -8.65
N ASN A 74 5.55 -7.08 -9.33
CA ASN A 74 4.83 -7.28 -10.59
C ASN A 74 3.74 -8.36 -10.48
N ALA A 75 3.15 -8.45 -9.30
CA ALA A 75 2.12 -9.43 -8.95
C ALA A 75 0.73 -8.93 -9.33
N LYS A 76 -0.19 -9.88 -9.50
CA LYS A 76 -1.62 -9.65 -9.68
C LYS A 76 -2.40 -10.58 -8.77
N GLU A 77 -3.36 -10.03 -8.03
CA GLU A 77 -4.27 -10.81 -7.18
C GLU A 77 -5.72 -10.36 -7.41
N GLU A 78 -6.67 -11.30 -7.26
CA GLU A 78 -8.09 -11.03 -7.42
C GLU A 78 -8.88 -11.61 -6.24
N LYS A 79 -9.78 -10.81 -5.68
CA LYS A 79 -10.65 -11.22 -4.57
C LYS A 79 -11.93 -10.40 -4.57
N ASN A 80 -13.08 -11.08 -4.44
CA ASN A 80 -14.40 -10.46 -4.28
C ASN A 80 -14.72 -9.38 -5.35
N GLY A 81 -14.34 -9.61 -6.62
CA GLY A 81 -14.58 -8.66 -7.71
C GLY A 81 -13.57 -7.51 -7.81
N PHE A 82 -12.59 -7.47 -6.90
CA PHE A 82 -11.46 -6.53 -6.95
C PHE A 82 -10.21 -7.22 -7.48
N THR A 83 -9.52 -6.57 -8.41
CA THR A 83 -8.20 -6.98 -8.89
C THR A 83 -7.16 -5.98 -8.40
N VAL A 84 -6.05 -6.44 -7.84
CA VAL A 84 -4.90 -5.60 -7.50
C VAL A 84 -3.73 -5.93 -8.40
N ILE A 85 -3.06 -4.89 -8.88
CA ILE A 85 -1.86 -5.00 -9.71
C ILE A 85 -0.78 -4.17 -9.05
N HIS A 86 0.35 -4.79 -8.72
CA HIS A 86 1.51 -4.11 -8.18
C HIS A 86 2.52 -3.86 -9.30
N GLU A 87 2.70 -2.62 -9.73
CA GLU A 87 3.68 -2.22 -10.74
C GLU A 87 4.90 -1.61 -10.06
N GLU A 88 5.87 -2.45 -9.71
CA GLU A 88 7.04 -2.05 -8.91
C GLU A 88 7.90 -1.02 -9.64
N ASN A 89 8.11 -1.18 -10.95
CA ASN A 89 9.00 -0.33 -11.74
C ASN A 89 8.62 1.16 -11.70
N ASN A 90 7.33 1.45 -11.52
CA ASN A 90 6.78 2.81 -11.43
C ASN A 90 6.34 3.17 -10.01
N ASN A 91 6.59 2.29 -9.04
CA ASN A 91 6.08 2.34 -7.67
C ASN A 91 4.57 2.61 -7.61
N LEU A 92 3.80 1.89 -8.44
CA LEU A 92 2.36 2.03 -8.50
C LEU A 92 1.68 0.76 -7.98
N VAL A 93 0.52 0.96 -7.37
CA VAL A 93 -0.43 -0.12 -7.10
C VAL A 93 -1.80 0.30 -7.56
N HIS A 94 -2.45 -0.61 -8.27
CA HIS A 94 -3.76 -0.40 -8.85
C HIS A 94 -4.78 -1.28 -8.14
N LEU A 95 -5.98 -0.74 -7.93
CA LEU A 95 -7.18 -1.49 -7.61
C LEU A 95 -8.16 -1.33 -8.76
N GLU A 96 -8.49 -2.43 -9.41
CA GLU A 96 -9.43 -2.49 -10.53
C GLU A 96 -10.75 -3.12 -10.09
N LEU A 97 -11.84 -2.45 -10.42
CA LEU A 97 -13.20 -2.97 -10.34
C LEU A 97 -13.68 -3.17 -11.78
N SER A 98 -14.05 -4.40 -12.15
CA SER A 98 -14.40 -4.74 -13.53
C SER A 98 -15.78 -4.23 -13.96
N SER A 99 -16.68 -3.98 -13.01
CA SER A 99 -18.03 -3.49 -13.29
C SER A 99 -18.52 -2.68 -12.10
N ALA A 100 -18.33 -1.36 -12.15
CA ALA A 100 -18.75 -0.49 -11.06
C ALA A 100 -20.26 -0.47 -10.89
N GLU A 101 -20.72 -0.54 -9.64
CA GLU A 101 -22.10 -0.32 -9.25
C GLU A 101 -22.21 0.94 -8.37
N VAL A 102 -23.41 1.51 -8.24
CA VAL A 102 -23.63 2.64 -7.29
C VAL A 102 -23.23 2.26 -5.86
N SER A 103 -23.40 0.99 -5.49
CA SER A 103 -22.99 0.39 -4.21
C SER A 103 -21.48 0.41 -3.95
N ASP A 104 -20.66 0.58 -4.99
CA ASP A 104 -19.20 0.69 -4.89
C ASP A 104 -18.72 2.12 -4.58
N SER A 105 -19.63 3.09 -4.56
CA SER A 105 -19.32 4.50 -4.26
C SER A 105 -18.87 4.66 -2.80
N ALA A 106 -17.57 4.82 -2.60
CA ALA A 106 -16.93 4.86 -1.28
C ALA A 106 -15.57 5.57 -1.34
N LEU A 107 -14.96 5.77 -0.17
CA LEU A 107 -13.55 6.13 -0.08
C LEU A 107 -12.70 4.87 -0.15
N TYR A 108 -11.62 4.90 -0.93
CA TYR A 108 -10.70 3.79 -1.07
C TYR A 108 -9.31 4.23 -0.60
N TYR A 109 -8.70 3.42 0.27
CA TYR A 109 -7.40 3.69 0.85
C TYR A 109 -6.41 2.61 0.45
N CYS A 110 -5.23 3.03 0.03
CA CYS A 110 -4.07 2.17 -0.11
C CYS A 110 -3.12 2.39 1.07
N ALA A 111 -2.44 1.33 1.53
CA ALA A 111 -1.51 1.42 2.64
C ALA A 111 -0.29 0.51 2.48
N LEU A 112 0.88 1.02 2.88
CA LEU A 112 2.14 0.26 2.94
C LEU A 112 2.24 -0.65 4.17
N LYS A 113 1.45 -0.37 5.21
CA LYS A 113 1.42 -1.14 6.47
C LYS A 113 -0.04 -1.35 6.87
N PRO A 114 -0.34 -2.46 7.59
CA PRO A 114 -1.64 -2.61 8.20
C PRO A 114 -1.95 -1.40 9.09
N THR A 115 -3.08 -0.74 8.85
CA THR A 115 -3.53 0.41 9.64
C THR A 115 -4.26 0.00 10.93
N VAL A 116 -4.42 -1.31 11.18
CA VAL A 116 -5.04 -1.81 12.41
C VAL A 116 -4.03 -1.71 13.55
N THR A 117 -4.31 -0.84 14.53
CA THR A 117 -3.57 -0.75 15.80
C THR A 117 -3.95 -1.87 16.79
N GLY A 118 -4.68 -2.89 16.32
CA GLY A 118 -5.03 -4.08 17.08
C GLY A 118 -3.90 -5.11 17.04
N ASN A 119 -3.72 -5.83 18.15
CA ASN A 119 -2.64 -6.80 18.41
C ASN A 119 -2.22 -7.61 17.17
N THR A 120 -1.11 -7.23 16.54
CA THR A 120 -0.67 -7.76 15.23
C THR A 120 -0.27 -9.24 15.29
N TYR A 121 -0.02 -9.77 16.48
CA TYR A 121 0.35 -11.16 16.72
C TYR A 121 -0.70 -12.17 16.24
N THR A 122 -2.01 -11.87 16.35
CA THR A 122 -3.06 -12.82 15.96
C THR A 122 -3.29 -12.89 14.46
N LEU A 123 -2.95 -11.84 13.71
CA LEU A 123 -3.11 -11.84 12.24
C LEU A 123 -1.95 -12.56 11.54
N TYR A 124 -0.73 -12.45 12.06
CA TYR A 124 0.43 -13.16 11.52
C TYR A 124 0.25 -14.69 11.55
N MET A 125 -0.33 -15.22 12.63
CA MET A 125 -0.56 -16.67 12.82
C MET A 125 -1.65 -17.25 11.91
N ASN A 126 -2.51 -16.41 11.32
CA ASN A 126 -3.55 -16.84 10.37
C ASN A 126 -3.09 -16.78 8.91
N LEU A 127 -1.91 -16.19 8.63
CA LEU A 127 -1.33 -16.10 7.29
C LEU A 127 -0.27 -17.18 7.03
N THR A 128 0.15 -17.91 8.06
CA THR A 128 0.98 -19.10 7.89
C THR A 128 0.10 -20.24 7.35
N PRO A 129 0.47 -20.86 6.20
CA PRO A 129 -0.21 -22.06 5.74
C PRO A 129 -0.18 -23.14 6.83
N PRO A 130 -1.25 -23.93 7.01
CA PRO A 130 -1.16 -25.09 7.89
C PRO A 130 -0.05 -26.01 7.37
N GLU A 131 0.93 -26.29 8.23
CA GLU A 131 1.94 -27.32 7.94
C GLU A 131 1.20 -28.63 7.69
N THR A 132 1.30 -29.13 6.46
CA THR A 132 0.75 -30.43 6.09
C THR A 132 1.49 -31.53 6.86
N PRO A 133 0.77 -32.56 7.35
CA PRO A 133 1.36 -33.64 8.14
C PRO A 133 2.38 -34.50 7.37
#